data_AF-A0A0G1XXK1-F1
#
_entry.id   AF-A0A0G1XXK1-F1
#
_cell.length_a   1.000
_cell.length_b   1.000
_cell.length_c   1.000
_cell.angle_alpha   90.00
_cell.angle_beta   90.00
_cell.angle_gamma   90.00
#
_symmetry.space_group_name_H-M   'P 1'
#
loop_
_entity.id
_entity.type
_entity.pdbx_description
1 polymer ?
#
loop_
_entity_poly.entity_id
_entity_poly.type
_entity_poly.pdbx_seq_one_letter_code
_entity_poly.pdbx_strand_id
1 'polypeptide(L)'
;MKNVIRSLLPASLLSAYHLVLAYAGAIVYRFPSRKLVVIAVTGTKGKSSVVELVAELLRASGKQVASASTIRFCVGAQCERNLFKMTMPGRFFLQ
;
A
#
# COMPACT_ATOMS: atom_id res chain seq x y z
N MET A 1 3.43 18.70 -22.92
CA MET A 1 2.96 19.44 -21.72
C MET A 1 3.53 18.93 -20.39
N LYS A 2 3.62 17.61 -20.11
CA LYS A 2 4.23 17.09 -18.85
C LYS A 2 5.72 17.42 -18.65
N ASN A 3 6.49 17.63 -19.72
CA ASN A 3 7.93 17.89 -19.62
C ASN A 3 8.27 19.35 -19.23
N VAL A 4 7.40 20.31 -19.54
CA VAL A 4 7.61 21.73 -19.19
C VAL A 4 7.34 21.97 -17.70
N ILE A 5 6.35 21.27 -17.13
CA ILE A 5 6.02 21.34 -15.70
C ILE A 5 7.11 20.67 -14.84
N ARG A 6 7.78 19.63 -15.35
CA ARG A 6 8.88 18.96 -14.65
C ARG A 6 10.19 19.75 -14.66
N SER A 7 10.44 20.62 -15.65
CA SER A 7 11.66 21.44 -15.71
C SER A 7 11.58 22.71 -14.86
N LEU A 8 10.36 23.15 -14.50
CA LEU A 8 10.12 24.35 -13.68
C LEU A 8 9.95 24.06 -12.19
N LEU A 9 9.57 22.82 -11.83
CA LEU A 9 9.31 22.46 -10.44
C LEU A 9 10.57 21.85 -9.77
N PRO A 10 11.10 22.47 -8.71
CA PRO A 10 12.22 21.89 -7.98
C PRO A 10 11.81 20.58 -7.29
N ALA A 11 12.74 19.63 -7.20
CA ALA A 11 12.51 18.30 -6.61
C ALA A 11 11.98 18.36 -5.16
N SER A 12 12.31 19.42 -4.43
CA SER A 12 11.79 19.70 -3.08
C SER A 12 10.29 19.92 -3.06
N LEU A 13 9.71 20.61 -4.05
CA LEU A 13 8.28 20.85 -4.12
C LEU A 13 7.50 19.58 -4.43
N LEU A 14 8.04 18.72 -5.31
CA LEU A 14 7.45 17.41 -5.59
C LEU A 14 7.48 16.51 -4.35
N SER A 15 8.58 16.53 -3.59
CA SER A 15 8.72 15.80 -2.33
C SER A 15 7.73 16.30 -1.28
N ALA A 16 7.60 17.62 -1.13
CA ALA A 16 6.62 18.24 -0.24
C ALA A 16 5.18 17.88 -0.63
N TYR A 17 4.85 17.89 -1.93
CA TYR A 17 3.55 17.45 -2.44
C TYR A 17 3.26 15.99 -2.06
N HIS A 18 4.21 15.08 -2.27
CA HIS A 18 4.03 13.67 -1.91
C HIS A 18 3.85 13.48 -0.39
N LEU A 19 4.57 14.26 0.41
CA LEU A 19 4.45 14.23 1.87
C LEU A 19 3.09 14.74 2.33
N VAL A 20 2.66 15.91 1.83
CA VAL A 20 1.35 16.50 2.14
C VAL A 20 0.23 15.56 1.71
N LEU A 21 0.33 14.95 0.53
CA LEU A 21 -0.63 13.96 0.07
C LEU A 21 -0.70 12.76 1.02
N ALA A 22 0.44 12.20 1.44
CA ALA A 22 0.45 11.07 2.38
C ALA A 22 -0.20 11.42 3.73
N TYR A 23 0.14 12.59 4.30
CA TYR A 23 -0.44 13.07 5.56
C TYR A 23 -1.93 13.41 5.45
N ALA A 24 -2.35 14.04 4.37
CA ALA A 24 -3.77 14.33 4.12
C ALA A 24 -4.59 13.04 4.15
N GLY A 25 -4.06 11.97 3.55
CA GLY A 25 -4.69 10.65 3.59
C GLY A 25 -4.81 10.13 5.01
N ALA A 26 -3.71 10.16 5.75
CA ALA A 26 -3.67 9.66 7.11
C ALA A 26 -4.67 10.40 8.02
N ILE A 27 -4.85 11.70 7.81
CA ILE A 27 -5.83 12.52 8.53
C ILE A 27 -7.26 12.16 8.12
N VAL A 28 -7.56 12.09 6.81
CA VAL A 28 -8.91 11.79 6.28
C VAL A 28 -9.41 10.44 6.78
N TYR A 29 -8.55 9.42 6.77
CA TYR A 29 -8.89 8.06 7.23
C TYR A 29 -8.59 7.82 8.73
N ARG A 30 -8.22 8.87 9.48
CA ARG A 30 -8.04 8.86 10.94
C ARG A 30 -6.98 7.87 11.43
N PHE A 31 -5.85 7.79 10.73
CA PHE A 31 -4.70 6.96 11.06
C PHE A 31 -5.08 5.48 11.29
N PRO A 32 -5.60 4.79 10.25
CA PRO A 32 -6.12 3.42 10.38
C PRO A 32 -5.06 2.44 10.88
N SER A 33 -3.78 2.67 10.53
CA SER A 33 -2.64 1.89 11.00
C SER A 33 -2.48 1.84 12.52
N ARG A 34 -3.01 2.80 13.29
CA ARG A 34 -2.98 2.75 14.76
C ARG A 34 -3.88 1.67 15.36
N LYS A 35 -4.85 1.16 14.59
CA LYS A 35 -5.80 0.11 15.00
C LYS A 35 -5.48 -1.24 14.39
N LEU A 36 -4.43 -1.33 13.55
CA LEU A 36 -4.07 -2.52 12.78
C LEU A 36 -2.64 -2.93 13.09
N VAL A 37 -2.38 -4.24 13.12
CA VAL A 37 -1.01 -4.75 13.09
C VAL A 37 -0.55 -4.77 11.64
N VAL A 38 0.36 -3.86 11.29
CA VAL A 38 0.87 -3.73 9.92
C VAL A 38 2.19 -4.49 9.79
N ILE A 39 2.23 -5.50 8.91
CA ILE A 39 3.43 -6.28 8.60
C ILE A 39 3.89 -5.92 7.18
N ALA A 40 5.05 -5.30 7.07
CA ALA A 40 5.66 -4.95 5.79
C ALA A 40 6.76 -5.95 5.42
N VAL A 41 6.59 -6.64 4.28
CA VAL A 41 7.61 -7.56 3.74
C VAL A 41 8.36 -6.87 2.61
N THR A 42 9.65 -6.62 2.82
CA THR A 42 10.56 -6.03 1.83
C THR A 42 11.64 -7.04 1.41
N GLY A 43 12.24 -6.83 0.25
CA GLY A 43 13.27 -7.72 -0.31
C GLY A 43 13.26 -7.73 -1.84
N THR A 44 14.34 -8.19 -2.46
CA THR A 44 14.47 -8.23 -3.92
C THR A 44 13.60 -9.30 -4.56
N LYS A 45 13.45 -10.46 -3.91
CA LYS A 45 12.65 -11.62 -4.35
C LYS A 45 11.78 -12.16 -3.20
N GLY A 46 10.77 -12.96 -3.53
CA GLY A 46 9.97 -13.69 -2.52
C GLY A 46 8.91 -12.89 -1.75
N LYS A 47 8.84 -11.56 -1.88
CA LYS A 47 7.86 -10.71 -1.17
C LYS A 47 6.43 -11.22 -1.26
N SER A 48 5.92 -11.45 -2.47
CA SER A 48 4.54 -11.89 -2.68
C SER A 48 4.26 -13.24 -2.04
N SER A 49 5.18 -14.20 -2.17
CA SER A 49 5.04 -15.53 -1.59
C SER A 49 5.01 -15.49 -0.07
N VAL A 50 5.89 -14.71 0.56
CA VAL A 50 5.92 -14.55 2.02
C VAL A 50 4.64 -13.88 2.52
N VAL A 51 4.15 -12.84 1.83
CA VAL A 51 2.88 -12.18 2.18
C VAL A 51 1.70 -13.16 2.13
N GLU A 52 1.65 -14.05 1.13
CA GLU A 52 0.58 -15.05 1.04
C GLU A 52 0.68 -16.11 2.13
N LEU A 53 1.87 -16.63 2.42
CA LEU A 53 2.08 -17.60 3.49
C LEU A 53 1.69 -17.02 4.86
N VAL A 54 2.15 -15.80 5.16
CA VAL A 54 1.81 -15.11 6.41
C VAL A 54 0.31 -14.85 6.50
N ALA A 55 -0.31 -14.40 5.42
CA ALA A 55 -1.75 -14.15 5.41
C ALA A 55 -2.56 -15.44 5.67
N GLU A 56 -2.15 -16.55 5.06
CA GLU A 56 -2.85 -17.82 5.21
C GLU A 56 -2.69 -18.42 6.62
N LEU A 57 -1.49 -18.36 7.20
CA LEU A 57 -1.26 -18.76 8.59
C LEU A 57 -2.12 -17.95 9.56
N LEU A 58 -2.20 -16.64 9.37
CA LEU A 58 -3.01 -15.76 10.22
C LEU A 58 -4.50 -16.04 10.05
N ARG A 59 -4.99 -16.27 8.82
CA ARG A 59 -6.38 -16.69 8.58
C ARG A 59 -6.69 -18.04 9.22
N ALA A 60 -5.79 -19.01 9.08
CA ALA A 60 -5.94 -20.33 9.68
C ALA A 60 -6.01 -20.26 11.21
N SER A 61 -5.33 -19.28 11.83
CA SER A 61 -5.44 -19.00 13.26
C SER A 61 -6.72 -18.25 13.68
N GLY A 62 -7.67 -18.05 12.76
CA GLY A 62 -8.94 -17.37 13.00
C GLY A 62 -8.87 -15.85 13.05
N LYS A 63 -7.77 -15.23 12.59
CA LYS A 63 -7.63 -13.76 12.56
C LYS A 63 -8.24 -13.18 11.29
N GLN A 64 -8.80 -11.98 11.40
CA GLN A 64 -9.15 -11.16 10.24
C GLN A 64 -7.90 -10.53 9.66
N VAL A 65 -7.64 -10.78 8.37
CA VAL A 65 -6.40 -10.38 7.70
C VAL A 65 -6.72 -9.64 6.42
N ALA A 66 -6.02 -8.53 6.18
CA ALA A 66 -5.91 -7.90 4.88
C ALA A 66 -4.49 -8.13 4.33
N SER A 67 -4.37 -8.44 3.04
CA SER A 67 -3.08 -8.62 2.37
C SER A 67 -3.04 -7.89 1.03
N ALA A 68 -1.89 -7.25 0.78
CA ALA A 68 -1.60 -6.51 -0.45
C ALA A 68 -0.38 -7.13 -1.14
N SER A 69 -0.60 -7.81 -2.26
CA SER A 69 0.46 -8.43 -3.06
C SER A 69 0.41 -7.94 -4.51
N THR A 70 1.48 -8.16 -5.28
CA THR A 70 1.51 -7.84 -6.71
C THR A 70 0.46 -8.63 -7.52
N ILE A 71 -0.07 -9.71 -6.95
CA ILE A 71 -0.98 -10.65 -7.63
C ILE A 71 -2.45 -10.34 -7.28
N ARG A 72 -2.73 -10.04 -6.02
CA ARG A 72 -4.08 -9.81 -5.51
C ARG A 72 -4.09 -8.92 -4.27
N PHE A 73 -5.21 -8.25 -4.07
CA PHE A 73 -5.58 -7.63 -2.81
C PHE A 73 -6.65 -8.49 -2.16
N CYS A 74 -6.49 -8.80 -0.88
CA CYS A 74 -7.50 -9.52 -0.12
C CYS A 74 -7.83 -8.74 1.15
N VAL A 75 -9.12 -8.59 1.45
CA VAL A 75 -9.62 -8.00 2.69
C VAL A 75 -10.62 -8.97 3.29
N GLY A 76 -10.24 -9.65 4.38
CA GLY A 76 -11.04 -10.75 4.93
C GLY A 76 -11.20 -11.89 3.91
N ALA A 77 -12.44 -12.19 3.55
CA ALA A 77 -12.79 -13.24 2.58
C ALA A 77 -12.85 -12.75 1.12
N GLN A 78 -12.87 -11.44 0.90
CA GLN A 78 -12.93 -10.88 -0.46
C GLN A 78 -11.52 -10.75 -1.01
N CYS A 79 -11.28 -11.32 -2.20
CA CYS A 79 -10.00 -11.23 -2.90
C CYS A 79 -10.23 -10.76 -4.33
N GLU A 80 -9.54 -9.70 -4.72
CA GLU A 80 -9.56 -9.15 -6.07
C GLU A 80 -8.18 -9.23 -6.71
N ARG A 81 -8.15 -9.48 -8.02
CA ARG A 81 -6.90 -9.49 -8.79
C ARG A 81 -6.30 -8.08 -8.83
N ASN A 82 -5.00 -7.99 -8.53
CA ASN A 82 -4.27 -6.73 -8.60
C ASN A 82 -3.86 -6.44 -10.05
N LEU A 83 -4.61 -5.56 -10.72
CA LEU A 83 -4.31 -5.13 -12.09
C LEU A 83 -3.19 -4.08 -12.16
N PHE A 84 -2.85 -3.44 -11.02
CA PHE A 84 -1.85 -2.38 -10.96
C PHE A 84 -0.40 -2.90 -11.03
N LYS A 85 -0.19 -4.22 -10.89
CA LYS A 85 1.14 -4.87 -10.85
C LYS A 85 2.10 -4.24 -9.82
N MET A 86 1.55 -3.63 -8.76
CA MET A 86 2.30 -2.99 -7.68
C MET A 86 1.59 -3.20 -6.33
N THR A 87 2.35 -3.35 -5.25
CA THR A 87 1.80 -3.64 -3.91
C THR A 87 1.25 -2.40 -3.20
N MET A 88 1.73 -1.21 -3.55
CA MET A 88 1.29 0.05 -2.95
C MET A 88 0.95 1.07 -4.03
N PRO A 89 -0.27 1.02 -4.58
CA PRO A 89 -0.75 2.08 -5.45
C PRO A 89 -0.81 3.41 -4.69
N GLY A 90 -0.45 4.51 -5.36
CA GLY A 90 -0.50 5.83 -4.75
C GLY A 90 -1.93 6.37 -4.56
N ARG A 91 -2.05 7.60 -4.06
CA ARG A 91 -3.31 8.37 -3.96
C ARG A 91 -4.38 7.71 -3.08
N PHE A 92 -4.06 7.50 -1.80
CA PHE A 92 -4.99 7.00 -0.77
C PHE A 92 -5.48 5.57 -0.94
N PHE A 93 -5.01 4.83 -1.95
CA PHE A 93 -5.52 3.49 -2.27
C PHE A 93 -5.41 2.47 -1.12
N LEU A 94 -4.35 2.56 -0.31
CA LEU A 94 -4.13 1.65 0.83
C LEU A 94 -4.66 2.15 2.18
N GLN A 95 -5.21 3.38 2.25
CA GLN A 95 -5.72 3.93 3.50
C GLN A 95 -6.96 3.18 3.97
#